data_AF-A0A0K9GWH1-F1
#
_entry.id   AF-A0A0K9GWH1-F1
#
_cell.length_a   1.000
_cell.length_b   1.000
_cell.length_c   1.000
_cell.angle_alpha   90.00
_cell.angle_beta   90.00
_cell.angle_gamma   90.00
#
_symmetry.space_group_name_H-M   'P 1'
#
loop_
_entity.id
_entity.type
_entity.pdbx_description
1 polymer ?
#
loop_
_entity_poly.entity_id
_entity_poly.type
_entity_poly.pdbx_seq_one_letter_code
_entity_poly.pdbx_strand_id
1 'polypeptide(L)'
;MSEIKQKIAVIGAGSWGTALAMVLADNQHQVRLWGHNEVQITEINTHHTNSKYLPNIELPTNIVGYHSLEQAVEDIETIIMAIPTKAIRDVLKDIVPLVKRPMTIVHVSKGIEPDSLLRISEMIEEEVPASKLQAVVVLSGPSHAEEVSLRQPTIVTVSSKNMKAAEKIQDLFMNQNFRVYTNPDIVGVEIGGALKNIIALAAGITNGLGYGDNAKAALITRGLAEISRLGTAMGANPLTFSGITGIGDLIVTCTSIHSRNWRAGNMLGKGNNLEEVLANMGMVVEGVRTTKAAYQLAQKIGVDMPITNALYDVLFNEQNVKDSVDSLMTRVKRNEIEDLFNAWGEKQEL
;
A
#
# COMPACT_ATOMS: atom_id res chain seq x y z
N MET A 1 8.45 -35.11 6.86
CA MET A 1 8.27 -33.71 7.30
C MET A 1 9.00 -32.86 6.27
N SER A 2 8.32 -31.94 5.59
CA SER A 2 8.99 -31.04 4.65
C SER A 2 10.01 -30.19 5.43
N GLU A 3 11.20 -30.02 4.86
CA GLU A 3 12.27 -29.23 5.47
C GLU A 3 11.81 -27.78 5.58
N ILE A 4 11.74 -27.23 6.80
CA ILE A 4 11.36 -25.83 7.04
C ILE A 4 12.42 -24.95 6.37
N LYS A 5 12.02 -24.16 5.37
CA LYS A 5 12.98 -23.35 4.61
C LYS A 5 13.51 -22.15 5.39
N GLN A 6 12.62 -21.32 5.95
CA GLN A 6 12.98 -20.10 6.70
C GLN A 6 11.91 -19.76 7.75
N LYS A 7 12.31 -19.01 8.79
CA LYS A 7 11.41 -18.40 9.78
C LYS A 7 11.20 -16.93 9.43
N ILE A 8 9.94 -16.49 9.34
CA ILE A 8 9.59 -15.13 8.90
C ILE A 8 8.56 -14.55 9.88
N ALA A 9 8.79 -13.32 10.33
CA ALA A 9 7.82 -12.57 11.11
C ALA A 9 6.96 -11.71 10.20
N VAL A 10 5.64 -11.80 10.33
CA VAL A 10 4.68 -10.89 9.71
C VAL A 10 4.06 -10.04 10.81
N ILE A 11 4.40 -8.76 10.83
CA ILE A 11 3.95 -7.79 11.82
C ILE A 11 2.68 -7.14 11.31
N GLY A 12 1.54 -7.55 11.86
CA GLY A 12 0.22 -7.05 11.50
C GLY A 12 -0.75 -8.17 11.07
N ALA A 13 -1.56 -8.66 12.01
CA ALA A 13 -2.61 -9.66 11.78
C ALA A 13 -3.89 -9.11 11.08
N GLY A 14 -3.78 -8.07 10.25
CA GLY A 14 -4.89 -7.59 9.42
C GLY A 14 -5.13 -8.49 8.20
N SER A 15 -6.08 -8.13 7.33
CA SER A 15 -6.40 -8.92 6.13
C SER A 15 -5.16 -9.18 5.26
N TRP A 16 -4.38 -8.13 4.97
CA TRP A 16 -3.23 -8.26 4.08
C TRP A 16 -2.06 -9.02 4.70
N GLY A 17 -1.71 -8.74 5.96
CA GLY A 17 -0.66 -9.51 6.65
C GLY A 17 -1.02 -10.99 6.79
N THR A 18 -2.29 -11.30 7.04
CA THR A 18 -2.76 -12.70 7.09
C THR A 18 -2.67 -13.37 5.71
N ALA A 19 -3.08 -12.70 4.64
CA ALA A 19 -2.98 -13.24 3.28
C ALA A 19 -1.50 -13.49 2.87
N LEU A 20 -0.59 -12.57 3.19
CA LEU A 20 0.85 -12.76 2.95
C LEU A 20 1.42 -13.90 3.80
N ALA A 21 0.99 -14.03 5.06
CA ALA A 21 1.36 -15.16 5.91
C ALA A 21 0.94 -16.49 5.28
N MET A 22 -0.24 -16.56 4.64
CA MET A 22 -0.68 -17.74 3.90
C MET A 22 0.21 -18.04 2.69
N VAL A 23 0.60 -17.03 1.90
CA VAL A 23 1.52 -17.24 0.76
C VAL A 23 2.86 -17.82 1.23
N LEU A 24 3.44 -17.25 2.29
CA LEU A 24 4.68 -17.76 2.88
C LEU A 24 4.53 -19.18 3.45
N ALA A 25 3.39 -19.46 4.07
CA ALA A 25 3.08 -20.76 4.62
C ALA A 25 2.91 -21.83 3.52
N ASP A 26 2.22 -21.50 2.42
CA ASP A 26 2.09 -22.35 1.24
C ASP A 26 3.46 -22.70 0.65
N ASN A 27 4.41 -21.75 0.71
CA ASN A 27 5.81 -21.93 0.29
C ASN A 27 6.66 -22.73 1.29
N GLN A 28 6.05 -23.32 2.32
CA GLN A 28 6.67 -24.16 3.35
C GLN A 28 7.63 -23.41 4.29
N HIS A 29 7.40 -22.11 4.49
CA HIS A 29 8.07 -21.34 5.54
C HIS A 29 7.35 -21.49 6.88
N GLN A 30 8.07 -21.24 7.99
CA GLN A 30 7.47 -21.07 9.31
C GLN A 30 7.13 -19.60 9.50
N VAL A 31 5.84 -19.30 9.69
CA VAL A 31 5.36 -17.91 9.74
C VAL A 31 4.92 -17.56 11.16
N ARG A 32 5.47 -16.48 11.70
CA ARG A 32 5.07 -15.89 12.97
C ARG A 32 4.22 -14.65 12.68
N LEU A 33 2.92 -14.73 12.94
CA LEU A 33 1.98 -13.63 12.68
C LEU A 33 1.73 -12.85 13.97
N TRP A 34 2.24 -11.62 14.03
CA TRP A 34 2.05 -10.77 15.20
C TRP A 34 0.78 -9.91 15.10
N GLY A 35 0.08 -9.77 16.23
CA GLY A 35 -1.10 -8.93 16.37
C GLY A 35 -1.23 -8.35 17.78
N HIS A 36 -1.68 -7.09 17.85
CA HIS A 36 -1.90 -6.38 19.11
C HIS A 36 -3.17 -6.81 19.88
N ASN A 37 -4.04 -7.62 19.25
CA ASN A 37 -5.26 -8.10 19.89
C ASN A 37 -5.10 -9.57 20.31
N GLU A 38 -5.05 -9.81 21.62
CA GLU A 38 -4.83 -11.16 22.18
C GLU A 38 -5.95 -12.14 21.82
N VAL A 39 -7.20 -11.70 21.78
CA VAL A 39 -8.35 -12.54 21.40
C VAL A 39 -8.20 -13.01 19.97
N GLN A 40 -7.79 -12.12 19.06
CA GLN A 40 -7.51 -12.46 17.67
C GLN A 40 -6.36 -13.47 17.54
N ILE A 41 -5.27 -13.27 18.29
CA ILE A 41 -4.14 -14.21 18.27
C ILE A 41 -4.54 -15.59 18.82
N THR A 42 -5.37 -15.62 19.86
CA THR A 42 -5.94 -16.85 20.40
C THR A 42 -6.77 -17.57 19.34
N GLU A 43 -7.63 -16.86 18.60
CA GLU A 43 -8.42 -17.43 17.48
C GLU A 43 -7.49 -18.07 16.45
N ILE A 44 -6.48 -17.34 15.97
CA ILE A 44 -5.50 -17.83 14.98
C ILE A 44 -4.84 -19.13 15.43
N ASN A 45 -4.46 -19.23 16.71
CA ASN A 45 -3.74 -20.39 17.24
C ASN A 45 -4.63 -21.60 17.53
N THR A 46 -5.90 -21.38 17.88
CA THR A 46 -6.80 -22.45 18.36
C THR A 46 -7.79 -22.92 17.30
N HIS A 47 -8.26 -22.00 16.46
CA HIS A 47 -9.26 -22.26 15.42
C HIS A 47 -8.65 -22.20 14.02
N HIS A 48 -7.41 -21.73 13.87
CA HIS A 48 -6.77 -21.51 12.57
C HIS A 48 -7.62 -20.61 11.66
N THR A 49 -8.20 -19.56 12.22
CA THR A 49 -9.02 -18.58 11.49
C THR A 49 -8.63 -17.15 11.86
N ASN A 50 -8.99 -16.20 11.00
CA ASN A 50 -8.94 -14.76 11.31
C ASN A 50 -10.25 -14.10 10.84
N SER A 51 -11.35 -14.49 11.48
CA SER A 51 -12.72 -14.30 10.96
C SER A 51 -13.11 -12.84 10.77
N LYS A 52 -12.55 -11.93 11.59
CA LYS A 52 -12.79 -10.49 11.45
C LYS A 52 -12.21 -9.91 10.15
N TYR A 53 -11.08 -10.43 9.68
CA TYR A 53 -10.31 -9.84 8.59
C TYR A 53 -10.38 -10.66 7.29
N LEU A 54 -10.52 -11.98 7.39
CA LEU A 54 -10.66 -12.94 6.30
C LEU A 54 -11.73 -13.98 6.68
N PRO A 55 -13.02 -13.64 6.57
CA PRO A 55 -14.10 -14.56 6.93
C PRO A 55 -14.11 -15.79 6.02
N ASN A 56 -14.44 -16.95 6.60
CA ASN A 56 -14.54 -18.24 5.89
C ASN A 56 -13.22 -18.74 5.25
N ILE A 57 -12.08 -18.32 5.80
CA ILE A 57 -10.75 -18.79 5.39
C ILE A 57 -10.11 -19.59 6.53
N GLU A 58 -9.68 -20.81 6.21
CA GLU A 58 -8.85 -21.64 7.09
C GLU A 58 -7.37 -21.35 6.85
N LEU A 59 -6.64 -21.10 7.93
CA LEU A 59 -5.22 -20.76 7.92
C LEU A 59 -4.35 -22.02 7.97
N PRO A 60 -3.25 -22.09 7.20
CA PRO A 60 -2.28 -23.16 7.33
C PRO A 60 -1.72 -23.29 8.76
N THR A 61 -1.51 -24.52 9.23
CA THR A 61 -1.07 -24.82 10.60
C THR A 61 0.37 -24.40 10.91
N ASN A 62 1.17 -24.10 9.89
CA ASN A 62 2.52 -23.52 10.01
C ASN A 62 2.52 -21.99 10.17
N ILE A 63 1.35 -21.36 10.29
CA ILE A 63 1.17 -19.99 10.79
C ILE A 63 0.91 -20.07 12.29
N VAL A 64 1.76 -19.40 13.08
CA VAL A 64 1.61 -19.29 14.53
C VAL A 64 1.42 -17.82 14.89
N GLY A 65 0.33 -17.52 15.61
CA GLY A 65 0.00 -16.20 16.11
C GLY A 65 0.80 -15.84 17.37
N TYR A 66 1.31 -14.60 17.43
CA TYR A 66 2.04 -14.07 18.58
C TYR A 66 1.45 -12.74 19.03
N HIS A 67 1.22 -12.58 20.33
CA HIS A 67 0.84 -11.30 20.93
C HIS A 67 2.08 -10.50 21.40
N SER A 68 3.13 -11.19 21.86
CA SER A 68 4.41 -10.58 22.22
C SER A 68 5.25 -10.30 20.96
N LEU A 69 5.68 -9.04 20.78
CA LEU A 69 6.61 -8.66 19.71
C LEU A 69 7.96 -9.36 19.87
N GLU A 70 8.48 -9.47 21.10
CA GLU A 70 9.76 -10.11 21.41
C GLU A 70 9.79 -11.55 20.92
N GLN A 71 8.75 -12.33 21.23
CA GLN A 71 8.63 -13.71 20.77
C GLN A 71 8.43 -13.79 19.25
N ALA A 72 7.71 -12.84 18.65
CA ALA A 72 7.49 -12.82 17.21
C ALA A 72 8.78 -12.60 16.43
N VAL A 73 9.68 -11.75 16.92
CA VAL A 73 10.93 -11.35 16.22
C VAL A 73 12.18 -12.08 16.69
N GLU A 74 12.09 -12.96 17.68
CA GLU A 74 13.21 -13.74 18.20
C GLU A 74 13.87 -14.60 17.11
N ASP A 75 15.17 -14.44 16.88
CA ASP A 75 15.96 -15.17 15.87
C ASP A 75 15.37 -15.08 14.44
N ILE A 76 14.79 -13.92 14.09
CA ILE A 76 14.26 -13.61 12.76
C ILE A 76 15.21 -12.68 12.00
N GLU A 77 15.43 -12.98 10.71
CA GLU A 77 16.22 -12.15 9.81
C GLU A 77 15.36 -11.39 8.78
N THR A 78 14.10 -11.80 8.57
CA THR A 78 13.16 -11.18 7.63
C THR A 78 11.87 -10.82 8.34
N ILE A 79 11.53 -9.53 8.34
CA ILE A 79 10.30 -9.00 8.95
C ILE A 79 9.44 -8.36 7.87
N ILE A 80 8.19 -8.81 7.76
CA ILE A 80 7.17 -8.22 6.88
C ILE A 80 6.31 -7.25 7.69
N MET A 81 6.41 -5.96 7.40
CA MET A 81 5.61 -4.90 8.02
C MET A 81 4.30 -4.74 7.27
N ALA A 82 3.22 -5.31 7.81
CA ALA A 82 1.87 -5.29 7.27
C ALA A 82 0.90 -4.49 8.15
N ILE A 83 1.38 -3.38 8.71
CA ILE A 83 0.63 -2.45 9.56
C ILE A 83 0.36 -1.12 8.85
N PRO A 84 -0.65 -0.33 9.28
CA PRO A 84 -0.89 0.99 8.71
C PRO A 84 0.34 1.90 8.77
N THR A 85 0.49 2.79 7.79
CA THR A 85 1.68 3.68 7.65
C THR A 85 1.98 4.43 8.95
N LYS A 86 0.94 4.92 9.63
CA LYS A 86 1.04 5.67 10.89
C LYS A 86 1.63 4.90 12.08
N ALA A 87 1.64 3.57 12.02
CA ALA A 87 2.11 2.72 13.12
C ALA A 87 3.54 2.20 12.90
N ILE A 88 4.13 2.45 11.72
CA ILE A 88 5.44 1.88 11.36
C ILE A 88 6.53 2.34 12.32
N ARG A 89 6.65 3.65 12.57
CA ARG A 89 7.70 4.18 13.46
C ARG A 89 7.60 3.62 14.87
N ASP A 90 6.41 3.66 15.46
CA ASP A 90 6.20 3.20 16.83
C ASP A 90 6.54 1.71 16.99
N VAL A 91 6.09 0.87 16.05
CA VAL A 91 6.39 -0.57 16.10
C VAL A 91 7.87 -0.86 15.83
N LEU A 92 8.54 -0.08 14.97
CA LEU A 92 9.99 -0.23 14.77
C LEU A 92 10.77 0.14 16.03
N LYS A 93 10.38 1.19 16.76
CA LYS A 93 11.00 1.55 18.05
C LYS A 93 10.92 0.42 19.07
N ASP A 94 9.84 -0.35 19.05
CA ASP A 94 9.68 -1.52 19.90
C ASP A 94 10.49 -2.73 19.39
N ILE A 95 10.61 -2.94 18.08
CA ILE A 95 11.34 -4.07 17.48
C ILE A 95 12.87 -3.89 17.57
N VAL A 96 13.38 -2.68 17.31
CA VAL A 96 14.81 -2.36 17.27
C VAL A 96 15.58 -2.84 18.50
N PRO A 97 15.15 -2.65 19.76
CA PRO A 97 15.87 -3.14 20.92
C PRO A 97 15.88 -4.67 21.04
N LEU A 98 14.91 -5.37 20.46
CA LEU A 98 14.71 -6.83 20.60
C LEU A 98 15.57 -7.65 19.64
N VAL A 99 15.92 -7.07 18.49
CA VAL A 99 16.71 -7.76 17.46
C VAL A 99 18.21 -7.79 17.79
N LYS A 100 18.80 -8.98 17.65
CA LYS A 100 20.24 -9.23 17.91
C LYS A 100 21.09 -9.21 16.64
N ARG A 101 20.46 -9.36 15.47
CA ARG A 101 21.13 -9.44 14.15
C ARG A 101 20.54 -8.41 13.20
N PRO A 102 21.31 -7.98 12.18
CA PRO A 102 20.76 -7.15 11.11
C PRO A 102 19.58 -7.85 10.43
N MET A 103 18.49 -7.12 10.24
CA MET A 103 17.25 -7.65 9.66
C MET A 103 16.97 -7.04 8.29
N THR A 104 16.31 -7.81 7.42
CA THR A 104 15.68 -7.30 6.21
C THR A 104 14.24 -6.94 6.53
N ILE A 105 13.85 -5.68 6.31
CA ILE A 105 12.50 -5.20 6.55
C ILE A 105 11.79 -5.09 5.21
N VAL A 106 10.69 -5.81 5.05
CA VAL A 106 9.83 -5.75 3.88
C VAL A 106 8.56 -5.00 4.27
N HIS A 107 8.32 -3.81 3.74
CA HIS A 107 7.04 -3.14 3.96
C HIS A 107 6.07 -3.42 2.82
N VAL A 108 4.81 -3.59 3.19
CA VAL A 108 3.69 -3.75 2.24
C VAL A 108 2.63 -2.66 2.41
N SER A 109 2.88 -1.73 3.33
CA SER A 109 2.09 -0.53 3.55
C SER A 109 2.28 0.44 2.39
N LYS A 110 1.22 1.20 2.08
CA LYS A 110 1.15 2.08 0.91
C LYS A 110 0.70 3.46 1.37
N GLY A 111 1.64 4.41 1.45
CA GLY A 111 1.38 5.75 1.92
C GLY A 111 2.64 6.62 1.95
N ILE A 112 2.46 7.89 2.27
CA ILE A 112 3.52 8.87 2.56
C ILE A 112 3.21 9.44 3.93
N GLU A 113 4.22 9.61 4.78
CA GLU A 113 4.03 10.18 6.11
C GLU A 113 3.69 11.68 6.00
N PRO A 114 2.55 12.14 6.55
CA PRO A 114 2.24 13.56 6.58
C PRO A 114 3.30 14.35 7.35
N ASP A 115 3.46 15.62 6.99
CA ASP A 115 4.35 16.58 7.63
C ASP A 115 5.86 16.32 7.40
N SER A 116 6.36 15.09 7.62
CA SER A 116 7.75 14.70 7.24
C SER A 116 7.90 14.52 5.73
N LEU A 117 6.81 14.10 5.06
CA LEU A 117 6.72 13.80 3.62
C LEU A 117 7.62 12.64 3.18
N LEU A 118 8.05 11.81 4.14
CA LEU A 118 8.92 10.68 3.88
C LEU A 118 8.13 9.48 3.34
N ARG A 119 8.76 8.76 2.42
CA ARG A 119 8.31 7.43 1.99
C ARG A 119 8.57 6.42 3.10
N ILE A 120 7.85 5.30 3.07
CA ILE A 120 7.96 4.28 4.11
C ILE A 120 9.37 3.70 4.18
N SER A 121 10.02 3.50 3.03
CA SER A 121 11.41 3.05 3.00
C SER A 121 12.35 4.01 3.73
N GLU A 122 12.15 5.32 3.56
CA GLU A 122 12.93 6.37 4.22
C GLU A 122 12.63 6.44 5.72
N MET A 123 11.36 6.29 6.12
CA MET A 123 10.98 6.19 7.53
C MET A 123 11.67 5.00 8.22
N ILE A 124 11.74 3.85 7.55
CA ILE A 124 12.41 2.66 8.08
C ILE A 124 13.92 2.91 8.22
N GLU A 125 14.55 3.52 7.21
CA GLU A 125 15.97 3.87 7.25
C GLU A 125 16.31 4.89 8.34
N GLU A 126 15.38 5.78 8.69
CA GLU A 126 15.55 6.76 9.78
C GLU A 126 15.40 6.12 11.17
N GLU A 127 14.42 5.22 11.35
CA GLU A 127 14.13 4.62 12.66
C GLU A 127 15.08 3.46 13.03
N VAL A 128 15.62 2.74 12.04
CA VAL A 128 16.43 1.54 12.29
C VAL A 128 17.91 1.85 12.10
N PRO A 129 18.76 1.68 13.14
CA PRO A 129 20.20 1.90 13.02
C PRO A 129 20.81 1.04 11.90
N ALA A 130 21.73 1.61 11.12
CA ALA A 130 22.38 0.90 10.01
C ALA A 130 23.07 -0.41 10.44
N SER A 131 23.54 -0.50 11.69
CA SER A 131 24.12 -1.74 12.25
C SER A 131 23.10 -2.87 12.48
N LYS A 132 21.81 -2.56 12.43
CA LYS A 132 20.67 -3.48 12.61
C LYS A 132 19.80 -3.61 11.35
N LEU A 133 20.06 -2.83 10.31
CA LEU A 133 19.29 -2.83 9.07
C LEU A 133 20.12 -3.42 7.92
N GLN A 134 19.77 -4.64 7.50
CA GLN A 134 20.42 -5.31 6.36
C GLN A 134 19.94 -4.73 5.02
N ALA A 135 18.63 -4.55 4.88
CA ALA A 135 18.00 -4.00 3.68
C ALA A 135 16.56 -3.58 3.98
N VAL A 136 16.07 -2.62 3.20
CA VAL A 136 14.64 -2.28 3.12
C VAL A 136 14.11 -2.71 1.77
N VAL A 137 12.99 -3.40 1.77
CA VAL A 137 12.34 -3.92 0.56
C VAL A 137 10.87 -3.48 0.58
N VAL A 138 10.34 -3.07 -0.56
CA VAL A 138 8.91 -2.84 -0.75
C VAL A 138 8.31 -3.99 -1.55
N LEU A 139 7.14 -4.47 -1.14
CA LEU A 139 6.31 -5.36 -1.95
C LEU A 139 4.95 -4.70 -2.18
N SER A 140 4.61 -4.46 -3.46
CA SER A 140 3.46 -3.66 -3.86
C SER A 140 2.87 -4.15 -5.20
N GLY A 141 1.63 -3.80 -5.49
CA GLY A 141 0.89 -4.28 -6.66
C GLY A 141 -0.59 -4.56 -6.39
N PRO A 142 -1.34 -4.95 -7.43
CA PRO A 142 -2.75 -5.32 -7.35
C PRO A 142 -2.90 -6.65 -6.61
N SER A 143 -3.28 -6.59 -5.34
CA SER A 143 -3.23 -7.75 -4.46
C SER A 143 -4.28 -7.66 -3.33
N HIS A 144 -5.56 -7.77 -3.69
CA HIS A 144 -6.63 -7.83 -2.68
C HIS A 144 -6.42 -9.05 -1.78
N ALA A 145 -6.49 -8.84 -0.46
CA ALA A 145 -6.22 -9.88 0.52
C ALA A 145 -7.21 -11.04 0.40
N GLU A 146 -8.46 -10.71 0.06
CA GLU A 146 -9.56 -11.64 -0.16
C GLU A 146 -9.32 -12.59 -1.34
N GLU A 147 -8.68 -12.11 -2.41
CA GLU A 147 -8.36 -12.92 -3.59
C GLU A 147 -7.10 -13.76 -3.35
N VAL A 148 -6.09 -13.17 -2.69
CA VAL A 148 -4.85 -13.86 -2.35
C VAL A 148 -5.09 -15.00 -1.36
N SER A 149 -5.96 -14.81 -0.36
CA SER A 149 -6.30 -15.89 0.59
C SER A 149 -7.06 -17.04 -0.07
N LEU A 150 -7.73 -16.79 -1.18
CA LEU A 150 -8.38 -17.80 -2.03
C LEU A 150 -7.42 -18.40 -3.08
N ARG A 151 -6.12 -18.06 -3.04
CA ARG A 151 -5.09 -18.51 -4.00
C ARG A 151 -5.43 -18.14 -5.44
N GLN A 152 -6.14 -17.04 -5.66
CA GLN A 152 -6.38 -16.55 -7.01
C GLN A 152 -5.08 -15.98 -7.62
N PRO A 153 -4.88 -16.07 -8.95
CA PRO A 153 -3.69 -15.55 -9.61
C PRO A 153 -3.45 -14.08 -9.28
N THR A 154 -2.31 -13.80 -8.65
CA THR A 154 -1.92 -12.46 -8.18
C THR A 154 -0.52 -12.14 -8.66
N ILE A 155 -0.34 -10.91 -9.14
CA ILE A 155 0.95 -10.40 -9.61
C ILE A 155 1.32 -9.17 -8.79
N VAL A 156 2.51 -9.19 -8.20
CA VAL A 156 3.07 -8.05 -7.45
C VAL A 156 4.50 -7.76 -7.89
N THR A 157 4.99 -6.61 -7.47
CA THR A 157 6.37 -6.16 -7.67
C THR A 157 7.08 -6.06 -6.33
N VAL A 158 8.38 -6.37 -6.35
CA VAL A 158 9.30 -6.16 -5.25
C VAL A 158 10.42 -5.21 -5.67
N SER A 159 10.82 -4.31 -4.79
CA SER A 159 11.90 -3.35 -5.06
C SER A 159 12.74 -3.07 -3.82
N SER A 160 14.01 -2.74 -4.01
CA SER A 160 14.95 -2.37 -2.95
C SER A 160 16.12 -1.60 -3.53
N LYS A 161 16.77 -0.75 -2.71
CA LYS A 161 18.12 -0.24 -3.04
C LYS A 161 19.15 -1.37 -3.13
N ASN A 162 18.91 -2.51 -2.47
CA ASN A 162 19.72 -3.72 -2.56
C ASN A 162 18.97 -4.78 -3.37
N MET A 163 19.25 -4.90 -4.66
CA MET A 163 18.52 -5.83 -5.55
C MET A 163 18.67 -7.30 -5.16
N LYS A 164 19.78 -7.71 -4.52
CA LYS A 164 19.91 -9.07 -3.98
C LYS A 164 18.89 -9.35 -2.87
N ALA A 165 18.56 -8.33 -2.06
CA ALA A 165 17.50 -8.45 -1.07
C ALA A 165 16.13 -8.54 -1.76
N ALA A 166 15.87 -7.75 -2.80
CA ALA A 166 14.63 -7.84 -3.57
C ALA A 166 14.44 -9.22 -4.21
N GLU A 167 15.48 -9.80 -4.82
CA GLU A 167 15.49 -11.16 -5.37
C GLU A 167 15.26 -12.22 -4.28
N LYS A 168 15.89 -12.09 -3.11
CA LYS A 168 15.61 -12.98 -1.98
C LYS A 168 14.13 -12.93 -1.58
N ILE A 169 13.53 -11.76 -1.49
CA ILE A 169 12.10 -11.61 -1.16
C ILE A 169 11.20 -12.11 -2.31
N GLN A 170 11.62 -11.95 -3.57
CA GLN A 170 10.95 -12.56 -4.71
C GLN A 170 10.84 -14.07 -4.52
N ASP A 171 11.96 -14.75 -4.26
CA ASP A 171 12.00 -16.21 -4.07
C ASP A 171 11.18 -16.67 -2.86
N LEU A 172 11.08 -15.86 -1.79
CA LEU A 172 10.27 -16.19 -0.61
C LEU A 172 8.77 -16.27 -0.91
N PHE A 173 8.26 -15.38 -1.76
CA PHE A 173 6.83 -15.27 -2.03
C PHE A 173 6.39 -15.98 -3.32
N MET A 174 7.29 -16.14 -4.30
CA MET A 174 6.92 -16.59 -5.63
C MET A 174 6.49 -18.06 -5.68
N ASN A 175 5.28 -18.30 -6.18
CA ASN A 175 4.74 -19.64 -6.43
C ASN A 175 3.84 -19.67 -7.67
N GLN A 176 2.97 -20.68 -7.79
CA GLN A 176 2.07 -20.83 -8.93
C GLN A 176 0.95 -19.77 -8.97
N ASN A 177 0.46 -19.34 -7.80
CA ASN A 177 -0.67 -18.42 -7.65
C ASN A 177 -0.22 -16.99 -7.36
N PHE A 178 0.98 -16.80 -6.81
CA PHE A 178 1.53 -15.52 -6.42
C PHE A 178 2.85 -15.27 -7.16
N ARG A 179 2.82 -14.41 -8.18
CA ARG A 179 3.99 -14.09 -9.01
C ARG A 179 4.58 -12.75 -8.58
N VAL A 180 5.89 -12.74 -8.36
CA VAL A 180 6.62 -11.55 -7.91
C VAL A 180 7.62 -11.16 -8.99
N TYR A 181 7.61 -9.88 -9.38
CA TYR A 181 8.54 -9.30 -10.35
C TYR A 181 9.45 -8.29 -9.66
N THR A 182 10.74 -8.25 -10.00
CA THR A 182 11.65 -7.24 -9.49
C THR A 182 11.53 -5.93 -10.28
N ASN A 183 11.67 -4.79 -9.59
CA ASN A 183 11.81 -3.48 -10.20
C ASN A 183 12.89 -2.69 -9.43
N PRO A 184 13.91 -2.12 -10.07
CA PRO A 184 14.95 -1.34 -9.37
C PRO A 184 14.46 0.03 -8.86
N ASP A 185 13.32 0.52 -9.35
CA ASP A 185 12.78 1.84 -9.01
C ASP A 185 11.90 1.81 -7.75
N ILE A 186 12.56 1.82 -6.58
CA ILE A 186 11.85 1.82 -5.28
C ILE A 186 10.97 3.06 -5.11
N VAL A 187 11.41 4.22 -5.63
CA VAL A 187 10.65 5.47 -5.52
C VAL A 187 9.33 5.33 -6.29
N GLY A 188 9.38 4.91 -7.55
CA GLY A 188 8.18 4.72 -8.36
C GLY A 188 7.23 3.67 -7.80
N VAL A 189 7.76 2.56 -7.26
CA VAL A 189 6.94 1.50 -6.65
C VAL A 189 6.18 2.01 -5.41
N GLU A 190 6.84 2.77 -4.53
CA GLU A 190 6.19 3.34 -3.33
C GLU A 190 5.19 4.44 -3.70
N ILE A 191 5.57 5.36 -4.59
CA ILE A 191 4.72 6.49 -4.98
C ILE A 191 3.48 6.02 -5.75
N GLY A 192 3.64 5.08 -6.68
CA GLY A 192 2.52 4.47 -7.39
C GLY A 192 1.52 3.82 -6.43
N GLY A 193 2.04 3.01 -5.49
CA GLY A 193 1.22 2.34 -4.48
C GLY A 193 0.53 3.30 -3.51
N ALA A 194 1.19 4.38 -3.11
CA ALA A 194 0.64 5.37 -2.19
C ALA A 194 -0.46 6.22 -2.86
N LEU A 195 -0.13 6.89 -3.97
CA LEU A 195 -1.01 7.89 -4.56
C LEU A 195 -2.26 7.29 -5.23
N LYS A 196 -2.23 6.02 -5.65
CA LYS A 196 -3.43 5.35 -6.18
C LYS A 196 -4.61 5.37 -5.19
N ASN A 197 -4.35 5.43 -3.88
CA ASN A 197 -5.39 5.47 -2.87
C ASN A 197 -6.18 6.80 -2.89
N ILE A 198 -5.53 7.89 -3.30
CA ILE A 198 -6.15 9.21 -3.52
C ILE A 198 -7.13 9.10 -4.70
N ILE A 199 -6.66 8.53 -5.82
CA ILE A 199 -7.48 8.38 -7.02
C ILE A 199 -8.65 7.41 -6.76
N ALA A 200 -8.43 6.35 -5.98
CA ALA A 200 -9.49 5.42 -5.59
C ALA A 200 -10.56 6.07 -4.70
N LEU A 201 -10.17 6.95 -3.77
CA LEU A 201 -11.13 7.77 -3.01
C LEU A 201 -11.97 8.63 -3.96
N ALA A 202 -11.32 9.35 -4.89
CA ALA A 202 -12.01 10.17 -5.87
C ALA A 202 -12.95 9.32 -6.78
N ALA A 203 -12.53 8.12 -7.18
CA ALA A 203 -13.33 7.21 -7.99
C ALA A 203 -14.56 6.70 -7.21
N GLY A 204 -14.40 6.47 -5.91
CA GLY A 204 -15.51 6.21 -5.00
C GLY A 204 -16.49 7.39 -4.96
N ILE A 205 -15.99 8.61 -4.79
CA ILE A 205 -16.81 9.83 -4.76
C ILE A 205 -17.62 9.98 -6.04
N THR A 206 -16.98 9.85 -7.20
CA THR A 206 -17.63 9.86 -8.52
C THR A 206 -18.77 8.83 -8.60
N ASN A 207 -18.58 7.63 -8.05
CA ASN A 207 -19.63 6.62 -7.97
C ASN A 207 -20.76 7.01 -7.01
N GLY A 208 -20.43 7.58 -5.84
CA GLY A 208 -21.41 8.03 -4.86
C GLY A 208 -22.33 9.15 -5.39
N LEU A 209 -21.81 10.00 -6.27
CA LEU A 209 -22.54 11.04 -6.99
C LEU A 209 -23.44 10.50 -8.13
N GLY A 210 -23.34 9.20 -8.45
CA GLY A 210 -24.11 8.56 -9.51
C GLY A 210 -23.52 8.70 -10.92
N TYR A 211 -22.24 9.07 -11.05
CA TYR A 211 -21.58 9.09 -12.37
C TYR A 211 -21.17 7.69 -12.82
N GLY A 212 -21.23 7.47 -14.15
CA GLY A 212 -20.93 6.18 -14.78
C GLY A 212 -19.46 5.96 -15.12
N ASP A 213 -19.20 4.91 -15.89
CA ASP A 213 -17.84 4.43 -16.17
C ASP A 213 -16.98 5.39 -16.99
N ASN A 214 -17.58 6.27 -17.81
CA ASN A 214 -16.83 7.29 -18.55
C ASN A 214 -16.08 8.25 -17.61
N ALA A 215 -16.76 8.71 -16.54
CA ALA A 215 -16.15 9.61 -15.55
C ALA A 215 -15.05 8.89 -14.76
N LYS A 216 -15.31 7.62 -14.39
CA LYS A 216 -14.33 6.76 -13.71
C LYS A 216 -13.08 6.53 -14.56
N ALA A 217 -13.24 6.21 -15.86
CA ALA A 217 -12.14 6.02 -16.79
C ALA A 217 -11.33 7.32 -16.95
N ALA A 218 -11.99 8.45 -17.16
CA ALA A 218 -11.31 9.75 -17.25
C ALA A 218 -10.51 10.07 -15.98
N LEU A 219 -11.09 9.83 -14.81
CA LEU A 219 -10.44 10.04 -13.52
C LEU A 219 -9.22 9.14 -13.33
N ILE A 220 -9.32 7.85 -13.67
CA ILE A 220 -8.19 6.91 -13.57
C ILE A 220 -7.04 7.37 -14.48
N THR A 221 -7.33 7.74 -15.73
CA THR A 221 -6.32 8.20 -16.70
C THR A 221 -5.64 9.48 -16.24
N ARG A 222 -6.42 10.48 -15.81
CA ARG A 222 -5.87 11.76 -15.30
C ARG A 222 -5.14 11.57 -13.97
N GLY A 223 -5.63 10.68 -13.12
CA GLY A 223 -4.98 10.28 -11.88
C GLY A 223 -3.63 9.64 -12.13
N LEU A 224 -3.51 8.75 -13.11
CA LEU A 224 -2.22 8.16 -13.48
C LEU A 224 -1.20 9.21 -13.94
N ALA A 225 -1.65 10.23 -14.69
CA ALA A 225 -0.79 11.34 -15.10
C ALA A 225 -0.31 12.18 -13.89
N GLU A 226 -1.16 12.42 -12.90
CA GLU A 226 -0.78 13.06 -11.63
C GLU A 226 0.25 12.23 -10.85
N ILE A 227 -0.01 10.93 -10.69
CA ILE A 227 0.90 10.00 -10.02
C ILE A 227 2.27 10.02 -10.70
N SER A 228 2.27 9.93 -12.04
CA SER A 228 3.49 9.94 -12.84
C SER A 228 4.25 11.25 -12.68
N ARG A 229 3.56 12.39 -12.77
CA ARG A 229 4.18 13.73 -12.64
C ARG A 229 4.85 13.92 -11.28
N LEU A 230 4.15 13.59 -10.18
CA LEU A 230 4.74 13.71 -8.84
C LEU A 230 5.90 12.72 -8.65
N GLY A 231 5.72 11.47 -9.08
CA GLY A 231 6.75 10.45 -8.97
C GLY A 231 8.03 10.80 -9.74
N THR A 232 7.90 11.25 -10.99
CA THR A 232 9.04 11.69 -11.82
C THR A 232 9.78 12.86 -11.17
N ALA A 233 9.06 13.85 -10.62
CA ALA A 233 9.65 14.96 -9.89
C ALA A 233 10.41 14.51 -8.61
N MET A 234 10.00 13.39 -8.01
CA MET A 234 10.72 12.75 -6.90
C MET A 234 11.89 11.85 -7.34
N GLY A 235 12.13 11.73 -8.65
CA GLY A 235 13.22 10.93 -9.21
C GLY A 235 12.85 9.48 -9.56
N ALA A 236 11.57 9.11 -9.54
CA ALA A 236 11.11 7.82 -10.05
C ALA A 236 11.33 7.68 -11.56
N ASN A 237 11.41 6.44 -12.03
CA ASN A 237 11.36 6.13 -13.45
C ASN A 237 9.89 6.17 -13.93
N PRO A 238 9.54 7.02 -14.92
CA PRO A 238 8.16 7.13 -15.40
C PRO A 238 7.56 5.80 -15.88
N LEU A 239 8.37 4.89 -16.43
CA LEU A 239 7.91 3.59 -16.93
C LEU A 239 7.37 2.68 -15.82
N THR A 240 7.78 2.89 -14.56
CA THR A 240 7.24 2.16 -13.41
C THR A 240 5.73 2.36 -13.28
N PHE A 241 5.21 3.53 -13.63
CA PHE A 241 3.78 3.84 -13.53
C PHE A 241 2.94 3.16 -14.61
N SER A 242 3.54 2.78 -15.74
CA SER A 242 2.89 1.97 -16.76
C SER A 242 2.82 0.48 -16.40
N GLY A 243 3.50 0.06 -15.32
CA GLY A 243 3.59 -1.33 -14.88
C GLY A 243 2.60 -1.73 -13.77
N ILE A 244 2.92 -2.84 -13.11
CA ILE A 244 2.08 -3.50 -12.09
C ILE A 244 1.73 -2.54 -10.93
N THR A 245 2.71 -1.78 -10.43
CA THR A 245 2.56 -0.92 -9.25
C THR A 245 1.94 0.44 -9.53
N GLY A 246 1.87 0.84 -10.81
CA GLY A 246 1.17 2.03 -11.25
C GLY A 246 -0.22 1.67 -11.74
N ILE A 247 -0.40 1.55 -13.06
CA ILE A 247 -1.70 1.32 -13.69
C ILE A 247 -2.40 0.06 -13.20
N GLY A 248 -1.68 -1.05 -12.97
CA GLY A 248 -2.27 -2.31 -12.52
C GLY A 248 -2.96 -2.17 -11.16
N ASP A 249 -2.21 -1.69 -10.17
CA ASP A 249 -2.73 -1.47 -8.81
C ASP A 249 -3.76 -0.32 -8.75
N LEU A 250 -3.62 0.69 -9.61
CA LEU A 250 -4.59 1.78 -9.73
C LEU A 250 -5.95 1.27 -10.21
N ILE A 251 -6.00 0.49 -11.29
CA ILE A 251 -7.24 -0.05 -11.87
C ILE A 251 -8.00 -0.85 -10.82
N VAL A 252 -7.36 -1.89 -10.25
CA VAL A 252 -8.04 -2.80 -9.32
C VAL A 252 -8.61 -2.04 -8.12
N THR A 253 -7.91 -1.00 -7.65
CA THR A 253 -8.30 -0.23 -6.47
C THR A 253 -9.44 0.75 -6.77
N CYS A 254 -9.55 1.24 -8.00
CA CYS A 254 -10.60 2.17 -8.42
C CYS A 254 -11.88 1.45 -8.88
N THR A 255 -11.81 0.15 -9.21
CA THR A 255 -12.94 -0.61 -9.77
C THR A 255 -13.48 -1.69 -8.82
N SER A 256 -12.87 -1.91 -7.66
CA SER A 256 -13.23 -3.01 -6.75
C SER A 256 -13.93 -2.53 -5.47
N ILE A 257 -14.98 -3.25 -5.06
CA ILE A 257 -15.65 -3.03 -3.77
C ILE A 257 -14.74 -3.37 -2.59
N HIS A 258 -13.73 -4.23 -2.81
CA HIS A 258 -12.77 -4.62 -1.77
C HIS A 258 -11.86 -3.43 -1.38
N SER A 259 -11.73 -2.43 -2.25
CA SER A 259 -11.00 -1.21 -1.97
C SER A 259 -11.68 -0.39 -0.86
N ARG A 260 -11.00 -0.28 0.28
CA ARG A 260 -11.44 0.56 1.42
C ARG A 260 -11.51 2.03 1.05
N ASN A 261 -10.57 2.51 0.23
CA ASN A 261 -10.55 3.89 -0.26
C ASN A 261 -11.74 4.14 -1.18
N TRP A 262 -12.03 3.23 -2.11
CA TRP A 262 -13.20 3.37 -2.98
C TRP A 262 -14.52 3.39 -2.18
N ARG A 263 -14.67 2.49 -1.20
CA ARG A 263 -15.86 2.46 -0.32
C ARG A 263 -16.03 3.75 0.47
N ALA A 264 -14.94 4.25 1.08
CA ALA A 264 -14.96 5.51 1.81
C ALA A 264 -15.35 6.67 0.89
N GLY A 265 -14.76 6.74 -0.31
CA GLY A 265 -15.11 7.72 -1.32
C GLY A 265 -16.60 7.65 -1.71
N ASN A 266 -17.13 6.45 -1.92
CA ASN A 266 -18.54 6.25 -2.27
C ASN A 266 -19.50 6.72 -1.17
N MET A 267 -19.13 6.60 0.10
CA MET A 267 -19.92 7.15 1.21
C MET A 267 -19.84 8.68 1.25
N LEU A 268 -18.65 9.26 1.05
CA LEU A 268 -18.47 10.71 0.94
C LEU A 268 -19.29 11.29 -0.23
N GLY A 269 -19.27 10.64 -1.39
CA GLY A 269 -20.05 11.04 -2.57
C GLY A 269 -21.57 10.99 -2.35
N LYS A 270 -22.05 10.18 -1.40
CA LYS A 270 -23.45 10.12 -0.98
C LYS A 270 -23.85 11.19 0.03
N GLY A 271 -22.89 12.01 0.48
CA GLY A 271 -23.12 13.12 1.41
C GLY A 271 -22.80 12.82 2.87
N ASN A 272 -22.22 11.65 3.19
CA ASN A 272 -21.78 11.36 4.56
C ASN A 272 -20.55 12.22 4.91
N ASN A 273 -20.46 12.68 6.16
CA ASN A 273 -19.28 13.41 6.63
C ASN A 273 -18.10 12.45 6.86
N LEU A 274 -16.88 12.99 6.81
CA LEU A 274 -15.64 12.19 6.89
C LEU A 274 -15.52 11.42 8.21
N GLU A 275 -15.90 12.02 9.35
CA GLU A 275 -15.78 11.37 10.66
C GLU A 275 -16.66 10.12 10.75
N GLU A 276 -17.91 10.22 10.27
CA GLU A 276 -18.85 9.11 10.19
C GLU A 276 -18.34 8.00 9.27
N VAL A 277 -17.78 8.35 8.10
CA VAL A 277 -17.19 7.38 7.18
C VAL A 277 -16.05 6.61 7.83
N LEU A 278 -15.15 7.31 8.53
CA LEU A 278 -14.01 6.69 9.20
C LEU A 278 -14.45 5.81 10.38
N ALA A 279 -15.44 6.22 11.16
CA ALA A 279 -15.99 5.43 12.26
C ALA A 279 -16.64 4.13 11.76
N ASN A 280 -17.43 4.20 10.69
CA ASN A 280 -18.16 3.05 10.13
C ASN A 280 -17.26 2.02 9.45
N MET A 281 -16.11 2.43 8.92
CA MET A 281 -15.20 1.52 8.21
C MET A 281 -14.45 0.55 9.13
N GLY A 282 -14.32 0.85 10.43
CA GLY A 282 -13.63 0.01 11.42
C GLY A 282 -12.16 -0.29 11.12
N MET A 283 -11.58 0.37 10.12
CA MET A 283 -10.24 0.14 9.56
C MET A 283 -9.66 1.47 9.06
N VAL A 284 -8.33 1.55 9.01
CA VAL A 284 -7.64 2.73 8.47
C VAL A 284 -7.89 2.89 6.96
N VAL A 285 -8.28 4.10 6.56
CA VAL A 285 -8.39 4.53 5.15
C VAL A 285 -7.13 5.35 4.82
N GLU A 286 -6.11 4.69 4.27
CA GLU A 286 -4.80 5.30 3.98
C GLU A 286 -4.90 6.49 3.01
N GLY A 287 -5.87 6.49 2.09
CA GLY A 287 -6.04 7.55 1.10
C GLY A 287 -6.27 8.94 1.71
N VAL A 288 -6.93 9.03 2.86
CA VAL A 288 -7.19 10.32 3.53
C VAL A 288 -5.87 10.93 4.01
N ARG A 289 -5.06 10.15 4.71
CA ARG A 289 -3.73 10.60 5.17
C ARG A 289 -2.79 10.87 4.01
N THR A 290 -2.81 10.01 2.99
CA THR A 290 -1.98 10.16 1.80
C THR A 290 -2.35 11.41 1.00
N THR A 291 -3.63 11.80 0.98
CA THR A 291 -4.06 13.05 0.34
C THR A 291 -3.43 14.26 1.02
N LYS A 292 -3.41 14.31 2.35
CA LYS A 292 -2.73 15.39 3.10
C LYS A 292 -1.24 15.47 2.75
N ALA A 293 -0.54 14.33 2.81
CA ALA A 293 0.89 14.27 2.53
C ALA A 293 1.20 14.62 1.06
N ALA A 294 0.44 14.09 0.10
CA ALA A 294 0.64 14.36 -1.32
C ALA A 294 0.38 15.83 -1.67
N TYR A 295 -0.64 16.44 -1.07
CA TYR A 295 -0.89 17.88 -1.22
C TYR A 295 0.30 18.71 -0.70
N GLN A 296 0.75 18.46 0.53
CA GLN A 296 1.91 19.14 1.12
C GLN A 296 3.17 18.97 0.27
N LEU A 297 3.41 17.76 -0.23
CA LEU A 297 4.55 17.44 -1.07
C LEU A 297 4.48 18.14 -2.42
N ALA A 298 3.33 18.10 -3.09
CA ALA A 298 3.11 18.78 -4.36
C ALA A 298 3.36 20.29 -4.27
N GLN A 299 2.91 20.94 -3.19
CA GLN A 299 3.20 22.34 -2.91
C GLN A 299 4.69 22.59 -2.68
N LYS A 300 5.36 21.72 -1.90
CA LYS A 300 6.79 21.86 -1.59
C LYS A 300 7.69 21.78 -2.83
N ILE A 301 7.35 20.92 -3.79
CA ILE A 301 8.17 20.69 -5.00
C ILE A 301 7.62 21.37 -6.26
N GLY A 302 6.49 22.08 -6.17
CA GLY A 302 5.91 22.86 -7.27
C GLY A 302 5.24 22.04 -8.37
N VAL A 303 4.62 20.90 -8.03
CA VAL A 303 3.95 20.00 -9.00
C VAL A 303 2.43 20.22 -8.99
N ASP A 304 1.82 20.48 -10.15
CA ASP A 304 0.36 20.59 -10.31
C ASP A 304 -0.28 19.21 -10.07
N MET A 305 -1.15 19.09 -9.05
CA MET A 305 -1.89 17.86 -8.71
C MET A 305 -3.39 18.14 -8.54
N PRO A 306 -4.14 18.38 -9.64
CA PRO A 306 -5.51 18.87 -9.59
C PRO A 306 -6.52 18.02 -8.80
N ILE A 307 -6.56 16.71 -9.04
CA ILE A 307 -7.43 15.75 -8.36
C ILE A 307 -7.06 15.69 -6.88
N THR A 308 -5.75 15.66 -6.59
CA THR A 308 -5.26 15.66 -5.21
C THR A 308 -5.65 16.94 -4.47
N ASN A 309 -5.54 18.10 -5.11
CA ASN A 309 -5.93 19.39 -4.53
C ASN A 309 -7.45 19.43 -4.25
N ALA A 310 -8.26 19.07 -5.24
CA ALA A 310 -9.72 19.03 -5.06
C ALA A 310 -10.13 18.06 -3.94
N LEU A 311 -9.49 16.88 -3.86
CA LEU A 311 -9.76 15.93 -2.79
C LEU A 311 -9.28 16.45 -1.43
N TYR A 312 -8.16 17.16 -1.37
CA TYR A 312 -7.69 17.80 -0.15
C TYR A 312 -8.72 18.81 0.36
N ASP A 313 -9.25 19.66 -0.52
CA ASP A 313 -10.25 20.66 -0.14
C ASP A 313 -11.56 20.03 0.35
N VAL A 314 -12.01 18.95 -0.30
CA VAL A 314 -13.16 18.15 0.17
C VAL A 314 -12.92 17.55 1.55
N LEU A 315 -11.74 16.99 1.80
CA LEU A 315 -11.44 16.24 3.03
C LEU A 315 -11.09 17.13 4.22
N PHE A 316 -10.47 18.30 3.99
CA PHE A 316 -9.87 19.11 5.05
C PHE A 316 -10.36 20.55 5.10
N ASN A 317 -10.97 21.06 4.02
CA ASN A 317 -11.51 22.43 3.95
C ASN A 317 -13.05 22.45 3.81
N GLU A 318 -13.70 21.30 4.01
CA GLU A 318 -15.15 21.13 3.95
C GLU A 318 -15.79 21.59 2.62
N GLN A 319 -15.03 21.55 1.52
CA GLN A 319 -15.56 21.93 0.22
C GLN A 319 -16.65 20.95 -0.21
N ASN A 320 -17.72 21.47 -0.81
CA ASN A 320 -18.77 20.62 -1.36
C ASN A 320 -18.20 19.71 -2.47
N VAL A 321 -18.53 18.42 -2.35
CA VAL A 321 -18.06 17.37 -3.27
C VAL A 321 -18.45 17.66 -4.72
N LYS A 322 -19.69 18.09 -4.97
CA LYS A 322 -20.19 18.33 -6.32
C LYS A 322 -19.49 19.51 -6.97
N ASP A 323 -19.36 20.62 -6.23
CA ASP A 323 -18.66 21.82 -6.70
C ASP A 323 -17.19 21.52 -7.03
N SER A 324 -16.56 20.64 -6.24
CA SER A 324 -15.19 20.19 -6.47
C SER A 324 -15.05 19.41 -7.78
N VAL A 325 -15.98 18.50 -8.09
CA VAL A 325 -15.97 17.76 -9.36
C VAL A 325 -16.26 18.69 -10.55
N ASP A 326 -17.23 19.60 -10.42
CA ASP A 326 -17.55 20.57 -11.48
C ASP A 326 -16.36 21.49 -11.79
N SER A 327 -15.57 21.85 -10.77
CA SER A 327 -14.34 22.64 -10.94
C SER A 327 -13.25 21.91 -11.76
N LEU A 328 -13.15 20.58 -11.62
CA LEU A 328 -12.19 19.78 -12.40
C LEU A 328 -12.59 19.70 -13.88
N MET A 329 -13.89 19.66 -14.16
CA MET A 329 -14.44 19.58 -15.52
C MET A 329 -14.36 20.91 -16.29
N THR A 330 -14.32 22.05 -15.59
CA THR A 330 -14.31 23.40 -16.18
C THR A 330 -12.92 23.98 -16.42
N ARG A 331 -11.86 23.18 -16.19
CA ARG A 331 -10.47 23.60 -16.41
C ARG A 331 -10.17 23.96 -17.87
N VAL A 332 -9.21 24.87 -18.04
CA VAL A 332 -8.76 25.37 -19.35
C VAL A 332 -8.24 24.22 -20.22
N LYS A 333 -8.58 24.24 -21.51
CA LYS A 333 -8.13 23.27 -22.53
C LYS A 333 -6.60 23.10 -22.51
N ARG A 334 -6.13 21.84 -22.48
CA ARG A 334 -4.71 21.45 -22.59
C ARG A 334 -4.55 20.38 -23.68
N ASN A 335 -3.33 20.22 -24.20
CA ASN A 335 -2.98 19.16 -25.15
C ASN A 335 -2.67 17.86 -24.40
N GLU A 336 -3.32 16.75 -24.78
CA GLU A 336 -3.15 15.44 -24.14
C GLU A 336 -1.71 14.91 -24.26
N ILE A 337 -1.08 15.07 -25.43
CA ILE A 337 0.28 14.57 -25.68
C ILE A 337 1.30 15.36 -24.85
N GLU A 338 1.07 16.66 -24.68
CA GLU A 338 1.93 17.52 -23.85
C GLU A 338 1.85 17.14 -22.37
N ASP A 339 0.65 16.83 -21.86
CA ASP A 339 0.46 16.34 -20.48
C ASP A 339 1.17 15.00 -20.23
N LEU A 340 1.12 14.08 -21.20
CA LEU A 340 1.81 12.78 -21.13
C LEU A 340 3.33 12.94 -21.27
N PHE A 341 3.79 13.80 -22.17
CA PHE A 341 5.22 14.06 -22.36
C PHE A 341 5.83 14.73 -21.13
N ASN A 342 5.14 15.68 -20.49
CA ASN A 342 5.60 16.26 -19.23
C ASN A 342 5.57 15.25 -18.08
N ALA A 343 4.68 14.25 -18.12
CA ALA A 343 4.65 13.19 -17.12
C ALA A 343 5.77 12.14 -17.32
N TRP A 344 6.14 11.84 -18.59
CA TRP A 344 6.95 10.67 -18.95
C TRP A 344 8.26 10.97 -19.71
N GLY A 345 8.49 12.19 -20.18
CA GLY A 345 9.46 12.51 -21.24
C GLY A 345 10.85 12.98 -20.80
N GLU A 346 11.06 13.40 -19.54
CA GLU A 346 12.31 14.11 -19.18
C GLU A 346 13.53 13.22 -18.84
N LYS A 347 13.42 11.88 -18.85
CA LYS A 347 14.58 11.00 -18.61
C LYS A 347 14.63 9.79 -19.55
N GLN A 348 14.69 10.04 -20.85
CA GLN A 348 15.18 9.05 -21.82
C GLN A 348 16.65 9.32 -22.14
N GLU A 349 17.55 8.97 -21.21
CA GLU A 349 18.88 8.52 -21.60
C GLU A 349 18.91 7.01 -21.33
N LEU A 350 18.91 6.24 -22.42
CA LEU A 350 18.96 4.78 -22.46
C LEU A 350 20.30 4.24 -21.97
#